data_AF-A0A842LMV4-F1
#
_entry.id   AF-A0A842LMV4-F1
#
_cell.length_a   1.000
_cell.length_b   1.000
_cell.length_c   1.000
_cell.angle_alpha   90.00
_cell.angle_beta   90.00
_cell.angle_gamma   90.00
#
_symmetry.space_group_name_H-M   'P 1'
#
loop_
_entity.id
_entity.type
_entity.pdbx_description
1 polymer ?
#
loop_
_entity_poly.entity_id
_entity_poly.type
_entity_poly.pdbx_seq_one_letter_code
_entity_poly.pdbx_strand_id
1 'polypeptide(L)'
;MEYIIKNGFVYCPLNNVDGEKMDICVKDGKIVESVSDSAKVIDASGKMVMPGGVDPHSHIAGAKVNVGRMYRPEDSRRDAEKFRAGRAGSGFSVPSTFMTGYRYAQMGYTTAMEAAMPPLLARHTHEEFHDTPIIDHAAYPLFGNNWFVMEYLKDGDVDACAAYASWLLRATKGYAIKIVNPAGTEAWGWGGNVHGIYDPAPYFDITPAEIIKGLAEVNEKLQLPHSIHLHCNDLGHPGNYETTLASFDVPKNIKPDPATGERDTVLYATHVQFHSYGGTTWRDFVSEAPKVADYVNRNDHVVIDVGQITLDETTTMTADGPMEYDLHSLNGLKWANCDVELETGSGVVPFIYSARAPVPAVQWAIGMELFLLIDDPAKVCLTTDSPNAGPFTRYPRVIAWLMSNKYRMNLIEGELHKWAQRKST
;
A
#
# COMPACT_ATOMS: atom_id res chain seq x y z
N MET A 1 19.65 13.39 25.68
CA MET A 1 20.50 13.83 24.55
C MET A 1 19.83 15.03 23.88
N GLU A 2 20.58 16.11 23.65
CA GLU A 2 20.08 17.32 22.97
C GLU A 2 20.78 17.52 21.63
N TYR A 3 20.00 17.88 20.60
CA TYR A 3 20.47 18.26 19.28
C TYR A 3 19.83 19.57 18.83
N ILE A 4 20.53 20.29 17.96
CA ILE A 4 19.98 21.42 17.20
C ILE A 4 20.36 21.26 15.73
N ILE A 5 19.36 21.15 14.86
CA ILE A 5 19.53 21.09 13.41
C ILE A 5 19.46 22.51 12.89
N LYS A 6 20.58 23.07 12.43
CA LYS A 6 20.69 24.49 12.10
C LYS A 6 20.58 24.78 10.61
N ASN A 7 19.99 25.93 10.28
CA ASN A 7 20.05 26.57 8.96
C ASN A 7 19.46 25.77 7.79
N GLY A 8 18.59 24.79 8.05
CA GLY A 8 17.95 23.98 7.01
C GLY A 8 16.76 24.68 6.39
N PHE A 9 16.44 24.33 5.13
CA PHE A 9 15.17 24.71 4.49
C PHE A 9 14.11 23.68 4.89
N VAL A 10 13.21 24.06 5.79
CA VAL A 10 12.23 23.15 6.39
C VAL A 10 10.97 23.07 5.52
N TYR A 11 10.52 21.85 5.29
CA TYR A 11 9.24 21.54 4.63
C TYR A 11 8.38 20.72 5.59
N CYS A 12 7.30 21.32 6.10
CA CYS A 12 6.36 20.69 7.02
C CYS A 12 4.93 21.11 6.65
N PRO A 13 4.26 20.39 5.73
CA PRO A 13 2.94 20.78 5.22
C PRO A 13 1.87 20.93 6.29
N LEU A 14 1.83 20.02 7.28
CA LEU A 14 0.86 20.09 8.38
C LEU A 14 0.96 21.37 9.22
N ASN A 15 2.15 21.98 9.27
CA ASN A 15 2.39 23.24 9.97
C ASN A 15 2.51 24.43 9.00
N ASN A 16 2.18 24.26 7.72
CA ASN A 16 2.26 25.27 6.67
C ASN A 16 3.66 25.91 6.50
N VAL A 17 4.73 25.13 6.67
CA VAL A 17 6.12 25.58 6.46
C VAL A 17 6.62 25.08 5.10
N ASP A 18 6.89 26.00 4.17
CA ASP A 18 7.28 25.70 2.78
C ASP A 18 8.66 26.29 2.42
N GLY A 19 9.72 25.57 2.76
CA GLY A 19 11.10 25.92 2.41
C GLY A 19 11.68 27.07 3.23
N GLU A 20 11.10 27.38 4.39
CA GLU A 20 11.62 28.42 5.27
C GLU A 20 12.94 27.99 5.93
N LYS A 21 13.88 28.93 6.05
CA LYS A 21 15.15 28.66 6.74
C LYS A 21 14.97 28.78 8.25
N MET A 22 15.01 27.67 8.97
CA MET A 22 14.82 27.63 10.43
C MET A 22 15.66 26.54 11.11
N ASP A 23 15.77 26.64 12.44
CA ASP A 23 16.45 25.67 13.29
C ASP A 23 15.41 24.72 13.92
N ILE A 24 15.75 23.43 14.04
CA ILE A 24 14.91 22.43 14.74
C ILE A 24 15.63 21.92 15.98
N CYS A 25 15.01 22.14 17.13
CA CYS A 25 15.51 21.75 18.44
C CYS A 25 14.96 20.37 18.84
N VAL A 26 15.83 19.46 19.28
CA VAL A 26 15.45 18.09 19.66
C VAL A 26 16.03 17.72 21.02
N LYS A 27 15.20 17.17 21.89
CA LYS A 27 15.59 16.68 23.21
C LYS A 27 14.90 15.37 23.52
N ASP A 28 15.69 14.37 23.92
CA ASP A 28 15.20 13.09 24.45
C ASP A 28 14.13 12.41 23.56
N GLY A 29 14.34 12.47 22.24
CA GLY A 29 13.46 11.85 21.25
C GLY A 29 12.23 12.67 20.84
N LYS A 30 12.13 13.94 21.28
CA LYS A 30 11.04 14.85 20.90
C LYS A 30 11.57 16.17 20.33
N ILE A 31 10.81 16.77 19.42
CA ILE A 31 11.02 18.15 18.99
C ILE A 31 10.54 19.07 20.12
N VAL A 32 11.33 20.09 20.46
CA VAL A 32 11.09 21.00 21.59
C VAL A 32 11.33 22.44 21.17
N GLU A 33 10.81 23.41 21.92
CA GLU A 33 10.96 24.85 21.64
C GLU A 33 12.42 25.33 21.68
N SER A 34 13.24 24.78 22.58
CA SER A 34 14.62 25.20 22.78
C SER A 34 15.48 24.10 23.39
N VAL A 35 16.80 24.22 23.22
CA VAL A 35 17.82 23.36 23.84
C VAL A 35 18.92 24.21 24.46
N SER A 36 19.75 23.61 25.32
CA SER A 36 20.91 24.30 25.89
C SER A 36 21.98 24.60 24.83
N ASP A 37 22.87 25.55 25.13
CA ASP A 37 24.05 25.85 24.29
C ASP A 37 25.00 24.65 24.14
N SER A 38 24.87 23.63 24.99
CA SER A 38 25.65 22.40 24.92
C SER A 38 25.09 21.37 23.94
N ALA A 39 23.92 21.64 23.33
CA ALA A 39 23.29 20.75 22.37
C ALA A 39 24.19 20.49 21.16
N LYS A 40 24.19 19.24 20.70
CA LYS A 40 25.02 18.85 19.56
C LYS A 40 24.43 19.44 18.28
N VAL A 41 25.24 20.23 17.58
CA VAL A 41 24.84 20.89 16.33
C VAL A 41 24.90 19.92 15.15
N ILE A 42 23.84 19.91 14.34
CA ILE A 42 23.79 19.29 13.01
C ILE A 42 23.63 20.42 11.99
N ASP A 43 24.61 20.60 11.11
CA ASP A 43 24.58 21.66 10.09
C ASP A 43 23.80 21.23 8.84
N ALA A 44 22.63 21.85 8.65
CA ALA A 44 21.74 21.66 7.52
C ALA A 44 21.78 22.84 6.51
N SER A 45 22.81 23.71 6.58
CA SER A 45 22.98 24.80 5.62
C SER A 45 22.98 24.28 4.17
N GLY A 46 22.10 24.85 3.34
CA GLY A 46 21.97 24.45 1.93
C GLY A 46 21.28 23.10 1.70
N LYS A 47 20.65 22.52 2.73
CA LYS A 47 19.96 21.22 2.66
C LYS A 47 18.48 21.38 3.00
N MET A 48 17.67 20.47 2.46
CA MET A 48 16.26 20.32 2.84
C MET A 48 16.16 19.55 4.15
N VAL A 49 15.18 19.91 4.97
CA VAL A 49 14.81 19.24 6.22
C VAL A 49 13.31 18.96 6.18
N MET A 50 12.94 17.70 6.39
CA MET A 50 11.55 17.22 6.39
C MET A 50 11.32 16.34 7.63
N PRO A 51 10.06 16.13 8.04
CA PRO A 51 9.71 15.00 8.89
C PRO A 51 10.23 13.68 8.31
N GLY A 52 10.43 12.69 9.16
CA GLY A 52 10.73 11.34 8.67
C GLY A 52 9.60 10.81 7.81
N GLY A 53 9.94 10.12 6.71
CA GLY A 53 8.95 9.55 5.80
C GLY A 53 8.08 8.50 6.49
N VAL A 54 6.79 8.48 6.12
CA VAL A 54 5.78 7.54 6.61
C VAL A 54 5.23 6.77 5.41
N ASP A 55 5.47 5.45 5.39
CA ASP A 55 4.98 4.55 4.34
C ASP A 55 3.69 3.84 4.83
N PRO A 56 2.52 4.18 4.27
CA PRO A 56 1.24 3.64 4.74
C PRO A 56 0.94 2.24 4.22
N HIS A 57 1.68 1.73 3.23
CA HIS A 57 1.39 0.45 2.58
C HIS A 57 2.63 -0.21 1.96
N SER A 58 3.12 -1.24 2.64
CA SER A 58 4.21 -2.08 2.15
C SER A 58 4.08 -3.52 2.65
N HIS A 59 4.67 -4.47 1.93
CA HIS A 59 4.79 -5.88 2.32
C HIS A 59 6.22 -6.18 2.75
N ILE A 60 6.48 -6.01 4.05
CA ILE A 60 7.81 -6.02 4.66
C ILE A 60 7.99 -7.10 5.71
N ALA A 61 6.91 -7.64 6.27
CA ALA A 61 6.96 -8.59 7.38
C ALA A 61 5.88 -9.69 7.31
N GLY A 62 6.31 -10.95 7.38
CA GLY A 62 5.43 -12.10 7.63
C GLY A 62 5.41 -13.13 6.51
N ALA A 63 4.47 -14.08 6.61
CA ALA A 63 4.49 -15.33 5.85
C ALA A 63 4.60 -15.15 4.33
N LYS A 64 3.74 -14.33 3.72
CA LYS A 64 3.76 -14.10 2.25
C LYS A 64 5.09 -13.51 1.79
N VAL A 65 5.64 -12.57 2.57
CA VAL A 65 6.88 -11.87 2.25
C VAL A 65 8.04 -12.85 2.31
N ASN A 66 8.08 -13.67 3.36
CA ASN A 66 9.15 -14.64 3.55
C ASN A 66 9.11 -15.78 2.52
N VAL A 67 7.93 -16.21 2.06
CA VAL A 67 7.81 -17.10 0.89
C VAL A 67 8.46 -16.44 -0.32
N GLY A 68 8.16 -15.15 -0.57
CA GLY A 68 8.79 -14.33 -1.59
C GLY A 68 10.32 -14.33 -1.54
N ARG A 69 10.90 -14.17 -0.34
CA ARG A 69 12.35 -14.25 -0.13
C ARG A 69 12.89 -15.67 -0.37
N MET A 70 12.24 -16.66 0.22
CA MET A 70 12.71 -18.04 0.28
C MET A 70 12.73 -18.71 -1.10
N TYR A 71 11.68 -18.53 -1.90
CA TYR A 71 11.57 -19.17 -3.20
C TYR A 71 12.26 -18.39 -4.34
N ARG A 72 12.85 -17.21 -4.06
CA ARG A 72 13.63 -16.40 -5.03
C ARG A 72 15.11 -16.23 -4.66
N PRO A 73 15.90 -17.31 -4.56
CA PRO A 73 17.34 -17.18 -4.33
C PRO A 73 18.05 -16.39 -5.45
N GLU A 74 17.50 -16.36 -6.67
CA GLU A 74 18.01 -15.54 -7.77
C GLU A 74 17.88 -14.03 -7.52
N ASP A 75 16.82 -13.59 -6.84
CA ASP A 75 16.63 -12.18 -6.44
C ASP A 75 17.62 -11.78 -5.35
N SER A 76 17.89 -12.68 -4.40
CA SER A 76 18.95 -12.51 -3.41
C SER A 76 20.34 -12.48 -4.03
N ARG A 77 20.63 -13.36 -4.99
CA ARG A 77 21.92 -13.38 -5.70
C ARG A 77 22.16 -12.10 -6.51
N ARG A 78 21.09 -11.50 -7.04
CA ARG A 78 21.14 -10.26 -7.82
C ARG A 78 21.61 -9.07 -6.99
N ASP A 79 21.28 -9.04 -5.70
CA ASP A 79 21.60 -7.95 -4.80
C ASP A 79 21.85 -8.48 -3.37
N ALA A 80 23.11 -8.77 -3.08
CA ALA A 80 23.57 -9.24 -1.77
C ALA A 80 24.55 -8.25 -1.16
N GLU A 81 24.35 -7.90 0.11
CA GLU A 81 25.08 -6.82 0.76
C GLU A 81 25.53 -7.21 2.18
N LYS A 82 26.73 -6.74 2.55
CA LYS A 82 27.22 -6.77 3.93
C LYS A 82 27.47 -5.35 4.41
N PHE A 83 26.63 -4.87 5.33
CA PHE A 83 26.78 -3.53 5.91
C PHE A 83 27.99 -3.49 6.85
N ARG A 84 28.83 -2.45 6.76
CA ARG A 84 30.12 -2.35 7.47
C ARG A 84 30.00 -2.57 8.99
N ALA A 85 28.98 -2.00 9.61
CA ALA A 85 28.70 -2.10 11.04
C ALA A 85 27.31 -2.71 11.34
N GLY A 86 26.74 -3.45 10.39
CA GLY A 86 25.40 -4.04 10.49
C GLY A 86 25.37 -5.53 10.15
N ARG A 87 24.18 -6.09 10.03
CA ARG A 87 23.96 -7.47 9.59
C ARG A 87 24.20 -7.59 8.08
N ALA A 88 24.36 -8.82 7.59
CA ALA A 88 24.28 -9.09 6.16
C ALA A 88 22.81 -9.11 5.72
N GLY A 89 22.56 -8.96 4.43
CA GLY A 89 21.23 -9.10 3.85
C GLY A 89 21.30 -9.30 2.34
N SER A 90 20.19 -9.72 1.75
CA SER A 90 20.06 -9.87 0.30
C SER A 90 18.59 -9.71 -0.13
N GLY A 91 18.39 -9.50 -1.43
CA GLY A 91 17.09 -9.38 -2.07
C GLY A 91 16.94 -8.00 -2.72
N PHE A 92 16.83 -7.99 -4.04
CA PHE A 92 16.60 -6.76 -4.80
C PHE A 92 15.15 -6.31 -4.66
N SER A 93 14.20 -7.20 -4.97
CA SER A 93 12.77 -6.91 -4.90
C SER A 93 12.19 -7.21 -3.52
N VAL A 94 12.63 -8.29 -2.87
CA VAL A 94 12.14 -8.70 -1.55
C VAL A 94 13.32 -8.81 -0.57
N PRO A 95 13.79 -7.68 -0.02
CA PRO A 95 14.96 -7.68 0.86
C PRO A 95 14.70 -8.44 2.18
N SER A 96 15.76 -9.05 2.72
CA SER A 96 15.78 -9.59 4.09
C SER A 96 15.53 -8.50 5.14
N THR A 97 14.95 -8.87 6.29
CA THR A 97 14.49 -7.95 7.37
C THR A 97 15.49 -6.84 7.75
N PHE A 98 16.75 -7.18 8.05
CA PHE A 98 17.75 -6.16 8.38
C PHE A 98 18.00 -5.17 7.23
N MET A 99 18.10 -5.67 6.00
CA MET A 99 18.28 -4.86 4.81
C MET A 99 17.06 -3.96 4.56
N THR A 100 15.85 -4.43 4.85
CA THR A 100 14.62 -3.63 4.75
C THR A 100 14.70 -2.38 5.62
N GLY A 101 14.96 -2.54 6.92
CA GLY A 101 15.05 -1.41 7.86
C GLY A 101 16.17 -0.43 7.51
N TYR A 102 17.34 -0.94 7.08
CA TYR A 102 18.43 -0.08 6.61
C TYR A 102 18.05 0.73 5.37
N ARG A 103 17.37 0.13 4.39
CA ARG A 103 17.02 0.78 3.13
C ARG A 103 15.95 1.85 3.31
N TYR A 104 14.96 1.66 4.17
CA TYR A 104 14.03 2.73 4.54
C TYR A 104 14.76 3.90 5.19
N ALA A 105 15.61 3.63 6.19
CA ALA A 105 16.36 4.66 6.90
C ALA A 105 17.32 5.45 5.98
N GLN A 106 17.96 4.79 5.01
CA GLN A 106 18.83 5.44 4.02
C GLN A 106 18.09 6.45 3.13
N MET A 107 16.78 6.26 2.92
CA MET A 107 15.93 7.18 2.17
C MET A 107 15.24 8.22 3.05
N GLY A 108 15.50 8.22 4.36
CA GLY A 108 14.88 9.15 5.31
C GLY A 108 13.47 8.75 5.78
N TYR A 109 13.05 7.50 5.55
CA TYR A 109 11.80 6.97 6.12
C TYR A 109 12.02 6.44 7.53
N THR A 110 11.09 6.74 8.42
CA THR A 110 11.16 6.38 9.84
C THR A 110 9.98 5.54 10.30
N THR A 111 8.92 5.43 9.50
CA THR A 111 7.76 4.60 9.82
C THR A 111 7.29 3.87 8.56
N ALA A 112 6.98 2.59 8.66
CA ALA A 112 6.39 1.81 7.56
C ALA A 112 5.40 0.76 8.07
N MET A 113 4.32 0.56 7.34
CA MET A 113 3.21 -0.31 7.77
C MET A 113 3.14 -1.59 6.92
N GLU A 114 3.08 -2.75 7.58
CA GLU A 114 2.81 -4.05 6.93
C GLU A 114 1.34 -4.15 6.55
N ALA A 115 1.09 -4.23 5.26
CA ALA A 115 -0.24 -4.00 4.72
C ALA A 115 -1.17 -5.23 4.71
N ALA A 116 -0.70 -6.44 5.02
CA ALA A 116 -1.56 -7.64 5.00
C ALA A 116 -1.06 -8.74 5.93
N MET A 117 -1.58 -8.81 7.15
CA MET A 117 -1.22 -9.84 8.13
C MET A 117 -2.35 -10.86 8.29
N PRO A 118 -2.15 -12.13 7.89
CA PRO A 118 -3.07 -13.21 8.27
C PRO A 118 -3.10 -13.36 9.80
N PRO A 119 -4.27 -13.27 10.46
CA PRO A 119 -4.36 -13.29 11.92
C PRO A 119 -3.67 -14.48 12.61
N LEU A 120 -3.84 -15.71 12.12
CA LEU A 120 -3.20 -16.92 12.66
C LEU A 120 -1.67 -16.85 12.61
N LEU A 121 -1.14 -16.15 11.58
CA LEU A 121 0.28 -16.02 11.31
C LEU A 121 0.89 -14.74 11.90
N ALA A 122 0.15 -13.99 12.73
CA ALA A 122 0.60 -12.73 13.31
C ALA A 122 1.94 -12.84 14.06
N ARG A 123 2.21 -13.97 14.73
CA ARG A 123 3.51 -14.22 15.40
C ARG A 123 4.69 -14.03 14.43
N HIS A 124 4.59 -14.55 13.21
CA HIS A 124 5.65 -14.45 12.21
C HIS A 124 5.90 -13.00 11.79
N THR A 125 4.85 -12.20 11.58
CA THR A 125 5.00 -10.77 11.26
C THR A 125 5.74 -10.03 12.38
N HIS A 126 5.39 -10.28 13.65
CA HIS A 126 6.05 -9.63 14.79
C HIS A 126 7.50 -10.11 15.00
N GLU A 127 7.80 -11.38 14.72
CA GLU A 127 9.17 -11.89 14.74
C GLU A 127 10.03 -11.25 13.63
N GLU A 128 9.49 -11.04 12.43
CA GLU A 128 10.22 -10.33 11.37
C GLU A 128 10.42 -8.84 11.68
N PHE A 129 9.44 -8.18 12.30
CA PHE A 129 9.58 -6.81 12.76
C PHE A 129 10.68 -6.63 13.81
N HIS A 130 10.84 -7.60 14.72
CA HIS A 130 11.93 -7.58 15.69
C HIS A 130 13.32 -7.49 15.02
N ASP A 131 13.47 -8.16 13.87
CA ASP A 131 14.70 -8.13 13.06
C ASP A 131 14.70 -7.03 11.97
N THR A 132 13.74 -6.11 11.98
CA THR A 132 13.65 -4.96 11.07
C THR A 132 14.07 -3.68 11.80
N PRO A 133 15.30 -3.19 11.61
CA PRO A 133 15.86 -2.11 12.44
C PRO A 133 15.30 -0.73 12.08
N ILE A 134 15.43 0.20 13.03
CA ILE A 134 15.22 1.66 12.92
C ILE A 134 13.76 2.09 12.83
N ILE A 135 13.00 1.58 11.86
CA ILE A 135 11.66 2.09 11.57
C ILE A 135 10.64 1.70 12.66
N ASP A 136 9.79 2.66 13.04
CA ASP A 136 8.54 2.36 13.71
C ASP A 136 7.59 1.64 12.73
N HIS A 137 6.69 0.80 13.24
CA HIS A 137 5.87 -0.04 12.37
C HIS A 137 4.58 -0.49 13.04
N ALA A 138 3.63 -0.90 12.19
CA ALA A 138 2.41 -1.60 12.57
C ALA A 138 2.02 -2.61 11.48
N ALA A 139 1.08 -3.51 11.77
CA ALA A 139 0.56 -4.48 10.81
C ALA A 139 -0.97 -4.40 10.71
N TYR A 140 -1.50 -4.66 9.52
CA TYR A 140 -2.94 -4.64 9.25
C TYR A 140 -3.51 -6.06 9.12
N PRO A 141 -4.25 -6.57 10.12
CA PRO A 141 -4.93 -7.85 10.00
C PRO A 141 -5.99 -7.83 8.88
N LEU A 142 -6.16 -8.98 8.24
CA LEU A 142 -7.10 -9.15 7.12
C LEU A 142 -8.50 -9.55 7.63
N PHE A 143 -9.53 -8.85 7.16
CA PHE A 143 -10.92 -9.04 7.56
C PHE A 143 -11.88 -9.38 6.41
N GLY A 144 -11.53 -9.02 5.16
CA GLY A 144 -12.44 -9.07 4.02
C GLY A 144 -12.95 -10.46 3.61
N ASN A 145 -12.32 -11.53 4.09
CA ASN A 145 -12.68 -12.92 3.81
C ASN A 145 -12.74 -13.76 5.10
N ASN A 146 -12.80 -13.10 6.25
CA ASN A 146 -12.84 -13.79 7.53
C ASN A 146 -14.24 -14.36 7.80
N TRP A 147 -14.32 -15.64 8.18
CA TRP A 147 -15.60 -16.34 8.35
C TRP A 147 -16.50 -15.67 9.39
N PHE A 148 -15.96 -15.27 10.54
CA PHE A 148 -16.74 -14.60 11.59
C PHE A 148 -17.31 -13.27 11.10
N VAL A 149 -16.52 -12.48 10.35
CA VAL A 149 -16.99 -11.22 9.76
C VAL A 149 -18.14 -11.49 8.79
N MET A 150 -17.97 -12.44 7.87
CA MET A 150 -18.99 -12.76 6.87
C MET A 150 -20.30 -13.24 7.52
N GLU A 151 -20.23 -14.09 8.55
CA GLU A 151 -21.43 -14.55 9.26
C GLU A 151 -22.11 -13.43 10.05
N TYR A 152 -21.38 -12.68 10.89
CA TYR A 152 -21.99 -11.59 11.67
C TYR A 152 -22.60 -10.50 10.80
N LEU A 153 -21.91 -10.10 9.73
CA LEU A 153 -22.42 -9.06 8.84
C LEU A 153 -23.58 -9.55 7.97
N LYS A 154 -23.65 -10.85 7.65
CA LYS A 154 -24.81 -11.43 6.93
C LYS A 154 -26.07 -11.33 7.77
N ASP A 155 -25.96 -11.55 9.09
CA ASP A 155 -27.07 -11.39 10.02
C ASP A 155 -27.36 -9.92 10.40
N GLY A 156 -26.55 -8.97 9.89
CA GLY A 156 -26.64 -7.55 10.22
C GLY A 156 -26.17 -7.22 11.65
N ASP A 157 -25.49 -8.14 12.33
CA ASP A 157 -25.00 -7.97 13.70
C ASP A 157 -23.64 -7.25 13.73
N VAL A 158 -23.68 -5.96 13.41
CA VAL A 158 -22.51 -5.07 13.41
C VAL A 158 -21.89 -4.93 14.81
N ASP A 159 -22.68 -5.07 15.88
CA ASP A 159 -22.19 -4.99 17.27
C ASP A 159 -21.32 -6.21 17.62
N ALA A 160 -21.76 -7.41 17.28
CA ALA A 160 -20.95 -8.62 17.45
C ALA A 160 -19.70 -8.59 16.55
N CYS A 161 -19.83 -8.13 15.30
CA CYS A 161 -18.68 -7.96 14.41
C CYS A 161 -17.66 -6.96 14.97
N ALA A 162 -18.12 -5.87 15.61
CA ALA A 162 -17.24 -4.90 16.26
C ALA A 162 -16.54 -5.49 17.50
N ALA A 163 -17.25 -6.26 18.32
CA ALA A 163 -16.64 -6.96 19.44
C ALA A 163 -15.57 -7.97 18.97
N TYR A 164 -15.86 -8.71 17.91
CA TYR A 164 -14.90 -9.61 17.27
C TYR A 164 -13.66 -8.88 16.75
N ALA A 165 -13.85 -7.78 16.00
CA ALA A 165 -12.74 -6.99 15.48
C ALA A 165 -11.88 -6.39 16.61
N SER A 166 -12.49 -5.91 17.69
CA SER A 166 -11.78 -5.44 18.90
C SER A 166 -10.88 -6.53 19.50
N TRP A 167 -11.41 -7.76 19.63
CA TRP A 167 -10.64 -8.91 20.09
C TRP A 167 -9.51 -9.25 19.12
N LEU A 168 -9.79 -9.33 17.81
CA LEU A 168 -8.82 -9.76 16.81
C LEU A 168 -7.65 -8.77 16.70
N LEU A 169 -7.92 -7.46 16.69
CA LEU A 169 -6.90 -6.41 16.72
C LEU A 169 -6.00 -6.56 17.96
N ARG A 170 -6.59 -6.78 19.14
CA ARG A 170 -5.82 -7.01 20.38
C ARG A 170 -5.02 -8.31 20.33
N ALA A 171 -5.62 -9.40 19.87
CA ALA A 171 -5.02 -10.73 19.84
C ALA A 171 -3.79 -10.74 18.92
N THR A 172 -3.94 -10.18 17.73
CA THR A 172 -2.89 -10.09 16.70
C THR A 172 -1.94 -8.92 16.88
N LYS A 173 -2.25 -7.96 17.79
CA LYS A 173 -1.56 -6.67 17.89
C LYS A 173 -1.57 -5.88 16.58
N GLY A 174 -2.69 -5.96 15.87
CA GLY A 174 -2.94 -5.24 14.63
C GLY A 174 -3.42 -3.80 14.84
N TYR A 175 -3.38 -3.00 13.77
CA TYR A 175 -3.65 -1.56 13.82
C TYR A 175 -4.89 -1.11 13.02
N ALA A 176 -5.15 -1.71 11.85
CA ALA A 176 -6.22 -1.30 10.94
C ALA A 176 -7.01 -2.50 10.40
N ILE A 177 -8.26 -2.26 10.00
CA ILE A 177 -9.09 -3.24 9.30
C ILE A 177 -8.70 -3.24 7.82
N LYS A 178 -7.91 -4.24 7.38
CA LYS A 178 -7.56 -4.43 5.96
C LYS A 178 -8.56 -5.33 5.26
N ILE A 179 -9.01 -4.89 4.09
CA ILE A 179 -9.96 -5.59 3.23
C ILE A 179 -9.27 -5.81 1.88
N VAL A 180 -9.13 -7.06 1.46
CA VAL A 180 -8.51 -7.45 0.18
C VAL A 180 -9.48 -8.38 -0.53
N ASN A 181 -9.87 -8.04 -1.76
CA ASN A 181 -10.79 -8.82 -2.60
C ASN A 181 -11.93 -9.45 -1.74
N PRO A 182 -12.77 -8.61 -1.10
CA PRO A 182 -13.75 -9.10 -0.12
C PRO A 182 -14.67 -10.13 -0.76
N ALA A 183 -14.95 -11.21 -0.03
CA ALA A 183 -15.60 -12.46 -0.49
C ALA A 183 -14.85 -13.26 -1.59
N GLY A 184 -14.08 -12.61 -2.47
CA GLY A 184 -13.39 -13.26 -3.58
C GLY A 184 -12.31 -14.24 -3.17
N THR A 185 -11.55 -13.94 -2.11
CA THR A 185 -10.52 -14.86 -1.63
C THR A 185 -11.12 -16.06 -0.87
N GLU A 186 -12.28 -15.92 -0.25
CA GLU A 186 -13.01 -17.09 0.26
C GLU A 186 -13.52 -17.96 -0.90
N ALA A 187 -14.07 -17.35 -1.96
CA ALA A 187 -14.45 -18.11 -3.16
C ALA A 187 -13.26 -18.88 -3.76
N TRP A 188 -12.05 -18.31 -3.65
CA TRP A 188 -10.80 -18.97 -4.05
C TRP A 188 -10.42 -20.19 -3.21
N GLY A 189 -10.90 -20.32 -1.97
CA GLY A 189 -10.78 -21.56 -1.20
C GLY A 189 -11.35 -22.79 -1.93
N TRP A 190 -12.22 -22.55 -2.92
CA TRP A 190 -12.81 -23.54 -3.82
C TRP A 190 -12.30 -23.44 -5.27
N GLY A 191 -11.27 -22.64 -5.52
CA GLY A 191 -10.69 -22.38 -6.84
C GLY A 191 -11.48 -21.39 -7.70
N GLY A 192 -12.40 -20.61 -7.12
CA GLY A 192 -13.20 -19.58 -7.80
C GLY A 192 -12.76 -18.14 -7.50
N ASN A 193 -13.59 -17.18 -7.89
CA ASN A 193 -13.47 -15.77 -7.49
C ASN A 193 -14.88 -15.14 -7.55
N VAL A 194 -15.03 -13.92 -7.05
CA VAL A 194 -16.22 -13.09 -7.25
C VAL A 194 -15.97 -12.03 -8.33
N HIS A 195 -17.02 -11.58 -9.02
CA HIS A 195 -16.92 -10.55 -10.05
C HIS A 195 -17.82 -9.35 -9.77
N GLY A 196 -17.21 -8.18 -9.60
CA GLY A 196 -17.90 -6.97 -9.12
C GLY A 196 -18.27 -7.03 -7.63
N ILE A 197 -18.99 -6.01 -7.15
CA ILE A 197 -19.26 -5.85 -5.70
C ILE A 197 -20.56 -6.50 -5.19
N TYR A 198 -21.32 -7.17 -6.07
CA TYR A 198 -22.64 -7.74 -5.75
C TYR A 198 -22.68 -9.27 -5.92
N ASP A 199 -21.53 -9.89 -6.19
CA ASP A 199 -21.41 -11.33 -6.38
C ASP A 199 -20.94 -11.98 -5.07
N PRO A 200 -21.75 -12.83 -4.41
CA PRO A 200 -21.42 -13.38 -3.10
C PRO A 200 -20.45 -14.57 -3.19
N ALA A 201 -19.68 -14.79 -2.12
CA ALA A 201 -18.94 -16.04 -1.95
C ALA A 201 -19.90 -17.25 -1.79
N PRO A 202 -19.47 -18.46 -2.22
CA PRO A 202 -20.20 -19.69 -1.91
C PRO A 202 -20.47 -19.85 -0.41
N TYR A 203 -21.60 -20.46 -0.05
CA TYR A 203 -22.06 -20.71 1.32
C TYR A 203 -22.41 -19.46 2.16
N PHE A 204 -21.51 -18.49 2.29
CA PHE A 204 -21.70 -17.30 3.15
C PHE A 204 -22.80 -16.37 2.65
N ASP A 205 -23.00 -16.31 1.33
CA ASP A 205 -24.12 -15.60 0.70
C ASP A 205 -24.17 -14.10 1.10
N ILE A 206 -23.01 -13.49 1.34
CA ILE A 206 -22.84 -12.06 1.61
C ILE A 206 -22.01 -11.43 0.49
N THR A 207 -22.40 -10.24 0.05
CA THR A 207 -21.75 -9.54 -1.06
C THR A 207 -20.54 -8.72 -0.60
N PRO A 208 -19.57 -8.45 -1.50
CA PRO A 208 -18.47 -7.53 -1.23
C PRO A 208 -18.94 -6.15 -0.75
N ALA A 209 -20.02 -5.60 -1.32
CA ALA A 209 -20.58 -4.31 -0.93
C ALA A 209 -21.07 -4.32 0.53
N GLU A 210 -21.73 -5.40 0.97
CA GLU A 210 -22.18 -5.56 2.36
C GLU A 210 -21.00 -5.67 3.32
N ILE A 211 -19.95 -6.41 2.95
CA ILE A 211 -18.71 -6.53 3.74
C ILE A 211 -18.03 -5.17 3.89
N ILE A 212 -17.83 -4.43 2.79
CA ILE A 212 -17.18 -3.11 2.80
C ILE A 212 -17.96 -2.14 3.70
N LYS A 213 -19.28 -2.08 3.53
CA LYS A 213 -20.14 -1.20 4.34
C LYS A 213 -20.10 -1.59 5.81
N GLY A 214 -20.32 -2.85 6.14
CA GLY A 214 -20.38 -3.34 7.51
C GLY A 214 -19.06 -3.14 8.25
N LEU A 215 -17.92 -3.40 7.59
CA LEU A 215 -16.61 -3.16 8.18
C LEU A 215 -16.29 -1.67 8.35
N ALA A 216 -16.78 -0.78 7.48
CA ALA A 216 -16.68 0.66 7.70
C ALA A 216 -17.49 1.10 8.92
N GLU A 217 -18.71 0.59 9.10
CA GLU A 217 -19.52 0.85 10.30
C GLU A 217 -18.82 0.33 11.57
N VAL A 218 -18.24 -0.88 11.53
CA VAL A 218 -17.42 -1.42 12.63
C VAL A 218 -16.23 -0.52 12.94
N ASN A 219 -15.51 -0.04 11.93
CA ASN A 219 -14.31 0.79 12.09
C ASN A 219 -14.61 2.06 12.89
N GLU A 220 -15.68 2.76 12.52
CA GLU A 220 -16.07 4.01 13.19
C GLU A 220 -16.74 3.75 14.54
N LYS A 221 -17.48 2.65 14.73
CA LYS A 221 -18.01 2.24 16.05
C LYS A 221 -16.90 1.94 17.05
N LEU A 222 -15.78 1.39 16.59
CA LEU A 222 -14.59 1.15 17.40
C LEU A 222 -13.69 2.38 17.53
N GLN A 223 -14.04 3.48 16.85
CA GLN A 223 -13.31 4.74 16.85
C GLN A 223 -11.83 4.58 16.49
N LEU A 224 -11.55 3.72 15.49
CA LEU A 224 -10.19 3.38 15.09
C LEU A 224 -9.45 4.59 14.48
N PRO A 225 -8.13 4.70 14.68
CA PRO A 225 -7.35 5.85 14.22
C PRO A 225 -7.21 5.91 12.69
N HIS A 226 -7.22 4.76 12.01
CA HIS A 226 -7.21 4.64 10.55
C HIS A 226 -8.60 4.22 10.05
N SER A 227 -8.91 4.54 8.79
CA SER A 227 -10.12 4.08 8.12
C SER A 227 -10.00 2.60 7.69
N ILE A 228 -11.09 2.03 7.20
CA ILE A 228 -10.98 0.77 6.46
C ILE A 228 -10.00 0.93 5.29
N HIS A 229 -9.11 -0.04 5.16
CA HIS A 229 -8.06 -0.02 4.16
C HIS A 229 -8.42 -1.01 3.06
N LEU A 230 -8.91 -0.51 1.93
CA LEU A 230 -9.53 -1.29 0.88
C LEU A 230 -8.61 -1.53 -0.31
N HIS A 231 -8.46 -2.80 -0.65
CA HIS A 231 -8.01 -3.34 -1.93
C HIS A 231 -9.26 -3.94 -2.59
N CYS A 232 -9.71 -3.35 -3.70
CA CYS A 232 -10.99 -3.66 -4.32
C CYS A 232 -11.02 -5.03 -5.02
N ASN A 233 -12.22 -5.54 -5.30
CA ASN A 233 -12.41 -6.66 -6.22
C ASN A 233 -11.95 -6.29 -7.66
N ASP A 234 -11.89 -7.29 -8.54
CA ASP A 234 -11.55 -7.16 -9.96
C ASP A 234 -10.16 -6.50 -10.23
N LEU A 235 -9.21 -6.64 -9.31
CA LEU A 235 -7.87 -6.05 -9.47
C LEU A 235 -7.24 -6.47 -10.81
N GLY A 236 -6.67 -5.50 -11.52
CA GLY A 236 -5.87 -5.79 -12.72
C GLY A 236 -6.65 -6.20 -13.96
N HIS A 237 -7.99 -6.23 -13.93
CA HIS A 237 -8.82 -6.57 -15.09
C HIS A 237 -9.20 -5.33 -15.91
N PRO A 238 -9.10 -5.36 -17.25
CA PRO A 238 -9.63 -4.31 -18.12
C PRO A 238 -11.14 -4.09 -17.87
N GLY A 239 -11.53 -2.84 -17.59
CA GLY A 239 -12.90 -2.44 -17.30
C GLY A 239 -13.21 -2.28 -15.80
N ASN A 240 -12.27 -2.63 -14.91
CA ASN A 240 -12.51 -2.62 -13.47
C ASN A 240 -12.75 -1.24 -12.84
N TYR A 241 -12.50 -0.14 -13.57
CA TYR A 241 -12.73 1.22 -13.05
C TYR A 241 -14.19 1.42 -12.57
N GLU A 242 -15.17 0.72 -13.16
CA GLU A 242 -16.57 0.79 -12.72
C GLU A 242 -16.78 0.10 -11.37
N THR A 243 -16.20 -1.09 -11.16
CA THR A 243 -16.17 -1.77 -9.85
C THR A 243 -15.50 -0.89 -8.80
N THR A 244 -14.42 -0.20 -9.15
CA THR A 244 -13.70 0.71 -8.27
C THR A 244 -14.55 1.88 -7.81
N LEU A 245 -15.17 2.60 -8.75
CA LEU A 245 -16.03 3.75 -8.43
C LEU A 245 -17.27 3.32 -7.62
N ALA A 246 -17.84 2.17 -7.95
CA ALA A 246 -18.94 1.59 -7.18
C ALA A 246 -18.49 1.27 -5.74
N SER A 247 -17.29 0.69 -5.56
CA SER A 247 -16.71 0.37 -4.25
C SER A 247 -16.48 1.62 -3.39
N PHE A 248 -16.00 2.71 -4.00
CA PHE A 248 -15.72 3.97 -3.28
C PHE A 248 -16.98 4.62 -2.73
N ASP A 249 -18.12 4.42 -3.41
CA ASP A 249 -19.41 4.95 -3.01
C ASP A 249 -20.06 4.21 -1.84
N VAL A 250 -19.67 2.95 -1.59
CA VAL A 250 -20.30 2.10 -0.58
C VAL A 250 -20.28 2.71 0.83
N PRO A 251 -19.13 3.16 1.38
CA PRO A 251 -19.07 3.69 2.74
C PRO A 251 -19.32 5.21 2.83
N LYS A 252 -19.62 5.91 1.73
CA LYS A 252 -19.55 7.39 1.65
C LYS A 252 -20.41 8.16 2.66
N ASN A 253 -21.49 7.55 3.14
CA ASN A 253 -22.42 8.17 4.09
C ASN A 253 -22.10 7.82 5.56
N ILE A 254 -21.04 7.05 5.81
CA ILE A 254 -20.58 6.71 7.16
C ILE A 254 -19.63 7.83 7.61
N LYS A 255 -19.90 8.42 8.77
CA LYS A 255 -19.13 9.54 9.29
C LYS A 255 -17.89 9.04 10.06
N PRO A 256 -16.67 9.55 9.77
CA PRO A 256 -15.48 9.27 10.56
C PRO A 256 -15.63 9.69 12.03
N ASP A 257 -15.15 8.86 12.95
CA ASP A 257 -15.16 9.11 14.40
C ASP A 257 -13.90 8.56 15.12
N PRO A 258 -12.67 8.94 14.73
CA PRO A 258 -11.46 8.44 15.39
C PRO A 258 -11.32 8.97 16.82
N ALA A 259 -11.00 8.10 17.77
CA ALA A 259 -10.71 8.51 19.16
C ALA A 259 -9.31 9.11 19.33
N THR A 260 -8.41 8.92 18.35
CA THR A 260 -7.03 9.40 18.38
C THR A 260 -6.60 9.80 16.98
N GLY A 261 -5.95 10.96 16.86
CA GLY A 261 -5.56 11.54 15.58
C GLY A 261 -6.63 12.46 15.00
N GLU A 262 -6.41 12.91 13.77
CA GLU A 262 -7.21 13.95 13.10
C GLU A 262 -7.81 13.43 11.78
N ARG A 263 -7.97 12.11 11.63
CA ARG A 263 -8.55 11.52 10.42
C ARG A 263 -9.98 12.02 10.20
N ASP A 264 -10.25 12.51 9.01
CA ASP A 264 -11.53 13.06 8.57
C ASP A 264 -12.14 12.34 7.36
N THR A 265 -11.55 11.21 6.94
CA THR A 265 -11.99 10.38 5.81
C THR A 265 -12.35 8.96 6.25
N VAL A 266 -13.37 8.35 5.63
CA VAL A 266 -13.91 7.02 6.02
C VAL A 266 -13.34 5.87 5.21
N LEU A 267 -12.76 6.17 4.05
CA LEU A 267 -12.18 5.19 3.14
C LEU A 267 -10.72 5.51 2.83
N TYR A 268 -9.86 4.51 2.96
CA TYR A 268 -8.53 4.52 2.37
C TYR A 268 -8.47 3.46 1.26
N ALA A 269 -8.31 3.88 0.00
CA ALA A 269 -8.21 2.96 -1.14
C ALA A 269 -6.75 2.83 -1.60
N THR A 270 -6.23 1.62 -1.61
CA THR A 270 -4.82 1.39 -1.89
C THR A 270 -4.54 1.00 -3.33
N HIS A 271 -3.31 1.28 -3.78
CA HIS A 271 -2.72 0.92 -5.06
C HIS A 271 -3.70 1.06 -6.25
N VAL A 272 -4.39 2.21 -6.26
CA VAL A 272 -5.54 2.50 -7.11
C VAL A 272 -5.20 2.49 -8.60
N GLN A 273 -3.93 2.55 -8.96
CA GLN A 273 -3.48 2.30 -10.32
C GLN A 273 -4.05 0.98 -10.86
N PHE A 274 -3.98 -0.12 -10.09
CA PHE A 274 -4.45 -1.43 -10.54
C PHE A 274 -5.99 -1.54 -10.64
N HIS A 275 -6.68 -0.49 -10.21
CA HIS A 275 -8.13 -0.36 -10.15
C HIS A 275 -8.65 0.75 -11.09
N SER A 276 -7.82 1.23 -12.01
CA SER A 276 -8.14 2.34 -12.91
C SER A 276 -8.10 1.94 -14.38
N TYR A 277 -8.49 0.69 -14.69
CA TYR A 277 -8.35 0.12 -16.03
C TYR A 277 -9.68 0.21 -16.80
N GLY A 278 -9.63 0.76 -18.01
CA GLY A 278 -10.74 0.76 -18.97
C GLY A 278 -10.59 -0.31 -20.05
N GLY A 279 -11.51 -0.28 -21.01
CA GLY A 279 -11.65 -1.32 -22.03
C GLY A 279 -12.35 -2.56 -21.49
N THR A 280 -12.38 -3.64 -22.28
CA THR A 280 -13.05 -4.90 -21.91
C THR A 280 -12.10 -6.10 -21.94
N THR A 281 -10.98 -5.97 -22.63
CA THR A 281 -9.92 -6.98 -22.76
C THR A 281 -8.55 -6.31 -22.85
N TRP A 282 -7.47 -7.09 -22.80
CA TRP A 282 -6.12 -6.55 -23.02
C TRP A 282 -5.88 -5.97 -24.42
N ARG A 283 -6.74 -6.28 -25.41
CA ARG A 283 -6.60 -5.78 -26.79
C ARG A 283 -7.08 -4.33 -26.94
N ASP A 284 -8.09 -3.95 -26.17
CA ASP A 284 -8.72 -2.63 -26.15
C ASP A 284 -8.44 -1.83 -24.88
N PHE A 285 -7.60 -2.36 -23.97
CA PHE A 285 -7.13 -1.72 -22.75
C PHE A 285 -6.72 -0.24 -22.95
N VAL A 286 -7.23 0.61 -22.06
CA VAL A 286 -7.00 2.07 -21.96
C VAL A 286 -6.94 2.48 -20.49
N SER A 287 -6.33 3.63 -20.21
CA SER A 287 -6.39 4.28 -18.90
C SER A 287 -7.78 4.87 -18.65
N GLU A 288 -8.28 4.69 -17.42
CA GLU A 288 -9.42 5.43 -16.87
C GLU A 288 -9.02 6.22 -15.61
N ALA A 289 -7.72 6.44 -15.40
CA ALA A 289 -7.21 7.29 -14.33
C ALA A 289 -7.88 8.68 -14.27
N PRO A 290 -8.19 9.37 -15.39
CA PRO A 290 -8.89 10.66 -15.32
C PRO A 290 -10.25 10.60 -14.64
N LYS A 291 -11.03 9.53 -14.82
CA LYS A 291 -12.34 9.37 -14.16
C LYS A 291 -12.17 9.10 -12.66
N VAL A 292 -11.18 8.28 -12.31
CA VAL A 292 -10.87 7.96 -10.91
C VAL A 292 -10.32 9.19 -10.17
N ALA A 293 -9.43 9.96 -10.80
CA ALA A 293 -8.93 11.23 -10.27
C ALA A 293 -10.06 12.27 -10.10
N ASP A 294 -10.96 12.40 -11.09
CA ASP A 294 -12.14 13.28 -10.99
C ASP A 294 -13.06 12.90 -9.82
N TYR A 295 -13.24 11.59 -9.56
CA TYR A 295 -13.95 11.13 -8.38
C TYR A 295 -13.24 11.58 -7.09
N VAL A 296 -11.94 11.36 -6.96
CA VAL A 296 -11.17 11.74 -5.75
C VAL A 296 -11.19 13.26 -5.54
N ASN A 297 -11.09 14.05 -6.61
CA ASN A 297 -11.16 15.52 -6.51
C ASN A 297 -12.52 15.98 -5.96
N ARG A 298 -13.63 15.34 -6.37
CA ARG A 298 -15.00 15.75 -6.00
C ARG A 298 -15.51 15.22 -4.67
N ASN A 299 -14.86 14.23 -4.07
CA ASN A 299 -15.33 13.57 -2.86
C ASN A 299 -14.37 13.83 -1.69
N ASP A 300 -14.93 14.05 -0.49
CA ASP A 300 -14.19 14.37 0.73
C ASP A 300 -14.00 13.17 1.66
N HIS A 301 -14.58 12.01 1.34
CA HIS A 301 -14.58 10.83 2.22
C HIS A 301 -13.46 9.82 1.94
N VAL A 302 -12.60 10.08 0.94
CA VAL A 302 -11.60 9.12 0.44
C VAL A 302 -10.18 9.71 0.39
N VAL A 303 -9.22 8.93 0.87
CA VAL A 303 -7.78 9.08 0.61
C VAL A 303 -7.31 7.88 -0.20
N ILE A 304 -6.38 8.08 -1.13
CA ILE A 304 -5.82 7.00 -1.93
C ILE A 304 -4.31 6.88 -1.79
N ASP A 305 -3.78 5.71 -2.15
CA ASP A 305 -2.41 5.60 -2.63
C ASP A 305 -2.33 4.96 -4.01
N VAL A 306 -1.25 5.26 -4.74
CA VAL A 306 -1.22 5.03 -6.19
C VAL A 306 -0.80 3.60 -6.54
N GLY A 307 0.22 3.03 -5.90
CA GLY A 307 0.80 1.76 -6.36
C GLY A 307 1.57 1.93 -7.68
N GLN A 308 2.52 2.86 -7.71
CA GLN A 308 3.23 3.24 -8.94
C GLN A 308 4.15 2.14 -9.46
N ILE A 309 4.05 1.84 -10.75
CA ILE A 309 4.97 0.92 -11.45
C ILE A 309 6.35 1.54 -11.58
N THR A 310 7.38 0.79 -11.19
CA THR A 310 8.77 1.27 -11.22
C THR A 310 9.57 0.82 -12.45
N LEU A 311 8.94 -0.02 -13.30
CA LEU A 311 9.51 -0.62 -14.51
C LEU A 311 10.73 -1.53 -14.23
N ASP A 312 10.61 -2.36 -13.19
CA ASP A 312 11.61 -3.35 -12.80
C ASP A 312 11.05 -4.79 -12.96
N GLU A 313 11.96 -5.77 -12.97
CA GLU A 313 11.59 -7.13 -12.54
C GLU A 313 11.44 -7.10 -11.02
N THR A 314 10.27 -7.52 -10.52
CA THR A 314 9.90 -7.50 -9.11
C THR A 314 9.14 -8.78 -8.74
N THR A 315 8.58 -8.82 -7.53
CA THR A 315 7.76 -9.91 -7.01
C THR A 315 6.40 -9.35 -6.62
N THR A 316 5.31 -9.95 -7.11
CA THR A 316 3.96 -9.72 -6.58
C THR A 316 3.72 -10.64 -5.39
N MET A 317 3.07 -10.10 -4.37
CA MET A 317 2.62 -10.80 -3.18
C MET A 317 1.41 -10.09 -2.59
N THR A 318 0.30 -10.79 -2.46
CA THR A 318 -0.96 -10.22 -1.97
C THR A 318 -1.76 -11.26 -1.19
N ALA A 319 -2.79 -10.78 -0.48
CA ALA A 319 -3.84 -11.64 0.06
C ALA A 319 -4.90 -12.01 -0.99
N ASP A 320 -4.81 -11.48 -2.22
CA ASP A 320 -5.67 -11.84 -3.35
C ASP A 320 -5.12 -13.09 -4.08
N GLY A 321 -5.40 -14.26 -3.51
CA GLY A 321 -5.02 -15.57 -4.07
C GLY A 321 -5.45 -15.81 -5.53
N PRO A 322 -6.72 -15.59 -5.93
CA PRO A 322 -7.16 -15.89 -7.29
C PRO A 322 -6.49 -15.00 -8.33
N MET A 323 -6.27 -13.71 -8.03
CA MET A 323 -5.55 -12.80 -8.94
C MET A 323 -4.12 -13.27 -9.21
N GLU A 324 -3.40 -13.72 -8.18
CA GLU A 324 -2.04 -14.25 -8.35
C GLU A 324 -2.01 -15.55 -9.17
N TYR A 325 -3.03 -16.40 -9.04
CA TYR A 325 -3.17 -17.58 -9.89
C TYR A 325 -3.42 -17.22 -11.36
N ASP A 326 -4.25 -16.20 -11.62
CA ASP A 326 -4.47 -15.67 -12.96
C ASP A 326 -3.18 -15.05 -13.53
N LEU A 327 -2.43 -14.32 -12.71
CA LEU A 327 -1.14 -13.73 -13.11
C LEU A 327 -0.11 -14.80 -13.48
N HIS A 328 -0.01 -15.86 -12.67
CA HIS A 328 0.76 -17.06 -12.97
C HIS A 328 0.35 -17.68 -14.31
N SER A 329 -0.96 -17.84 -14.52
CA SER A 329 -1.51 -18.42 -15.76
C SER A 329 -1.18 -17.57 -17.00
N LEU A 330 -1.04 -16.25 -16.84
CA LEU A 330 -0.66 -15.33 -17.90
C LEU A 330 0.83 -15.38 -18.24
N ASN A 331 1.71 -15.44 -17.24
CA ASN A 331 3.17 -15.28 -17.44
C ASN A 331 3.97 -16.60 -17.38
N GLY A 332 3.39 -17.68 -16.86
CA GLY A 332 4.01 -19.00 -16.73
C GLY A 332 5.18 -19.08 -15.75
N LEU A 333 5.39 -18.07 -14.90
CA LEU A 333 6.46 -18.04 -13.90
C LEU A 333 6.02 -18.77 -12.63
N LYS A 334 6.97 -19.17 -11.77
CA LYS A 334 6.69 -19.89 -10.52
C LYS A 334 5.63 -19.19 -9.66
N TRP A 335 4.74 -19.96 -9.04
CA TRP A 335 3.65 -19.49 -8.19
C TRP A 335 3.70 -20.18 -6.83
N ALA A 336 3.41 -19.43 -5.77
CA ALA A 336 3.16 -19.95 -4.44
C ALA A 336 1.77 -19.48 -3.96
N ASN A 337 1.10 -20.31 -3.17
CA ASN A 337 -0.21 -20.03 -2.60
C ASN A 337 -0.26 -20.51 -1.15
N CYS A 338 -1.00 -19.80 -0.31
CA CYS A 338 -1.34 -20.26 1.04
C CYS A 338 -2.72 -19.75 1.44
N ASP A 339 -3.69 -20.67 1.49
CA ASP A 339 -4.98 -20.46 2.13
C ASP A 339 -4.84 -20.68 3.64
N VAL A 340 -5.31 -19.72 4.43
CA VAL A 340 -5.22 -19.70 5.89
C VAL A 340 -6.61 -19.94 6.44
N GLU A 341 -6.75 -21.01 7.22
CA GLU A 341 -8.03 -21.50 7.72
C GLU A 341 -8.90 -20.37 8.31
N LEU A 342 -10.16 -20.26 7.82
CA LEU A 342 -11.20 -19.33 8.27
C LEU A 342 -10.89 -17.81 8.11
N GLU A 343 -9.73 -17.44 7.56
CA GLU A 343 -9.22 -16.07 7.68
C GLU A 343 -9.03 -15.37 6.34
N THR A 344 -8.21 -15.95 5.45
CA THR A 344 -7.73 -15.30 4.22
C THR A 344 -7.02 -16.30 3.31
N GLY A 345 -6.72 -15.90 2.08
CA GLY A 345 -5.73 -16.53 1.21
C GLY A 345 -4.51 -15.64 0.98
N SER A 346 -3.58 -16.13 0.16
CA SER A 346 -2.43 -15.36 -0.34
C SER A 346 -1.78 -16.03 -1.54
N GLY A 347 -1.19 -15.23 -2.42
CA GLY A 347 -0.41 -15.68 -3.56
C GLY A 347 0.89 -14.87 -3.73
N VAL A 348 1.87 -15.47 -4.40
CA VAL A 348 3.16 -14.84 -4.74
C VAL A 348 3.61 -15.28 -6.13
N VAL A 349 3.89 -14.33 -7.02
CA VAL A 349 4.38 -14.58 -8.40
C VAL A 349 5.48 -13.56 -8.78
N PRO A 350 6.55 -13.93 -9.50
CA PRO A 350 7.46 -12.95 -10.06
C PRO A 350 6.81 -12.20 -11.23
N PHE A 351 7.07 -10.90 -11.40
CA PHE A 351 6.58 -10.17 -12.57
C PHE A 351 7.64 -9.23 -13.16
N ILE A 352 7.60 -9.04 -14.48
CA ILE A 352 8.56 -8.19 -15.21
C ILE A 352 7.81 -7.03 -15.86
N TYR A 353 7.87 -5.84 -15.27
CA TYR A 353 7.32 -4.62 -15.84
C TYR A 353 8.30 -3.99 -16.84
N SER A 354 8.44 -4.61 -18.02
CA SER A 354 9.31 -4.09 -19.07
C SER A 354 8.73 -2.80 -19.68
N ALA A 355 9.50 -1.70 -19.68
CA ALA A 355 9.10 -0.42 -20.29
C ALA A 355 8.66 -0.56 -21.76
N ARG A 356 9.25 -1.54 -22.48
CA ARG A 356 8.98 -1.80 -23.90
C ARG A 356 7.72 -2.64 -24.13
N ALA A 357 7.13 -3.22 -23.08
CA ALA A 357 5.90 -3.97 -23.18
C ALA A 357 4.67 -3.04 -23.13
N PRO A 358 3.61 -3.32 -23.92
CA PRO A 358 2.47 -2.43 -24.06
C PRO A 358 1.70 -2.19 -22.75
N VAL A 359 1.39 -3.26 -22.00
CA VAL A 359 0.60 -3.15 -20.76
C VAL A 359 1.38 -2.46 -19.64
N PRO A 360 2.62 -2.85 -19.28
CA PRO A 360 3.43 -2.14 -18.29
C PRO A 360 3.63 -0.66 -18.59
N ALA A 361 3.77 -0.28 -19.86
CA ALA A 361 3.90 1.13 -20.25
C ALA A 361 2.64 1.95 -19.92
N VAL A 362 1.45 1.40 -20.16
CA VAL A 362 0.18 2.06 -19.81
C VAL A 362 -0.02 2.06 -18.30
N GLN A 363 0.28 0.95 -17.62
CA GLN A 363 0.24 0.85 -16.16
C GLN A 363 1.14 1.91 -15.49
N TRP A 364 2.34 2.16 -16.01
CA TRP A 364 3.18 3.26 -15.55
C TRP A 364 2.52 4.63 -15.74
N ALA A 365 1.88 4.85 -16.89
CA ALA A 365 1.21 6.12 -17.21
C ALA A 365 -0.02 6.37 -16.33
N ILE A 366 -0.84 5.35 -16.06
CA ILE A 366 -2.02 5.42 -15.18
C ILE A 366 -1.62 5.96 -13.79
N GLY A 367 -0.54 5.44 -13.21
CA GLY A 367 -0.07 5.94 -11.91
C GLY A 367 0.41 7.39 -11.96
N MET A 368 1.08 7.80 -13.04
CA MET A 368 1.47 9.20 -13.26
C MET A 368 0.25 10.12 -13.43
N GLU A 369 -0.79 9.68 -14.14
CA GLU A 369 -2.05 10.41 -14.27
C GLU A 369 -2.72 10.61 -12.91
N LEU A 370 -2.84 9.55 -12.09
CA LEU A 370 -3.43 9.66 -10.75
C LEU A 370 -2.72 10.71 -9.90
N PHE A 371 -1.38 10.70 -9.84
CA PHE A 371 -0.63 11.71 -9.08
C PHE A 371 -0.78 13.14 -9.63
N LEU A 372 -0.89 13.31 -10.95
CA LEU A 372 -0.81 14.63 -11.59
C LEU A 372 -2.18 15.25 -11.88
N LEU A 373 -3.25 14.46 -11.86
CA LEU A 373 -4.63 14.92 -12.09
C LEU A 373 -5.44 15.07 -10.79
N ILE A 374 -4.96 14.52 -9.67
CA ILE A 374 -5.55 14.80 -8.36
C ILE A 374 -4.98 16.13 -7.85
N ASP A 375 -5.87 17.09 -7.59
CA ASP A 375 -5.50 18.47 -7.30
C ASP A 375 -4.91 18.64 -5.90
N ASP A 376 -5.45 17.90 -4.93
CA ASP A 376 -5.08 17.98 -3.52
C ASP A 376 -4.15 16.82 -3.11
N PRO A 377 -2.86 17.08 -2.85
CA PRO A 377 -1.92 16.05 -2.43
C PRO A 377 -2.26 15.45 -1.05
N ALA A 378 -3.08 16.10 -0.21
CA ALA A 378 -3.52 15.53 1.05
C ALA A 378 -4.38 14.26 0.86
N LYS A 379 -4.96 14.07 -0.33
CA LYS A 379 -5.74 12.88 -0.69
C LYS A 379 -4.90 11.76 -1.30
N VAL A 380 -3.58 11.92 -1.43
CA VAL A 380 -2.73 10.96 -2.17
C VAL A 380 -1.45 10.64 -1.42
N CYS A 381 -1.18 9.35 -1.22
CA CYS A 381 0.09 8.86 -0.72
C CYS A 381 0.96 8.25 -1.83
N LEU A 382 2.28 8.47 -1.74
CA LEU A 382 3.25 7.86 -2.65
C LEU A 382 3.53 6.43 -2.20
N THR A 383 3.10 5.46 -3.01
CA THR A 383 3.35 4.03 -2.78
C THR A 383 3.73 3.33 -4.08
N THR A 384 4.31 2.15 -3.94
CA THR A 384 4.52 1.19 -5.04
C THR A 384 3.93 -0.16 -4.69
N ASP A 385 3.00 -0.19 -3.73
CA ASP A 385 2.45 -1.41 -3.13
C ASP A 385 3.57 -2.43 -2.86
N SER A 386 4.62 -1.97 -2.17
CA SER A 386 5.92 -2.61 -2.34
C SER A 386 5.86 -4.06 -1.84
N PRO A 387 6.31 -5.07 -2.62
CA PRO A 387 7.04 -4.98 -3.88
C PRO A 387 6.22 -5.16 -5.19
N ASN A 388 4.89 -5.22 -5.13
CA ASN A 388 4.00 -5.52 -6.26
C ASN A 388 4.25 -4.64 -7.48
N ALA A 389 4.14 -3.31 -7.36
CA ALA A 389 4.41 -2.39 -8.47
C ALA A 389 5.92 -2.07 -8.62
N GLY A 390 6.70 -2.42 -7.60
CA GLY A 390 8.15 -2.29 -7.54
C GLY A 390 8.66 -2.15 -6.10
N PRO A 391 9.98 -2.32 -5.87
CA PRO A 391 10.56 -2.19 -4.53
C PRO A 391 10.53 -0.75 -4.04
N PHE A 392 10.26 -0.55 -2.74
CA PHE A 392 10.15 0.75 -2.08
C PHE A 392 11.42 1.62 -2.24
N THR A 393 12.56 1.00 -2.51
CA THR A 393 13.82 1.68 -2.88
C THR A 393 13.72 2.56 -4.12
N ARG A 394 12.60 2.49 -4.85
CA ARG A 394 12.28 3.32 -6.01
C ARG A 394 11.45 4.57 -5.69
N TYR A 395 11.04 4.80 -4.45
CA TYR A 395 10.33 6.04 -4.10
C TYR A 395 11.09 7.32 -4.54
N PRO A 396 12.42 7.43 -4.39
CA PRO A 396 13.16 8.58 -4.92
C PRO A 396 13.06 8.75 -6.44
N ARG A 397 12.94 7.64 -7.20
CA ARG A 397 12.72 7.69 -8.65
C ARG A 397 11.31 8.16 -8.98
N VAL A 398 10.30 7.72 -8.23
CA VAL A 398 8.92 8.21 -8.38
C VAL A 398 8.85 9.70 -8.10
N ILE A 399 9.45 10.18 -7.00
CA ILE A 399 9.57 11.61 -6.68
C ILE A 399 10.23 12.37 -7.84
N ALA A 400 11.33 11.85 -8.39
CA ALA A 400 12.01 12.49 -9.52
C ALA A 400 11.14 12.56 -10.79
N TRP A 401 10.30 11.54 -11.06
CA TRP A 401 9.33 11.61 -12.15
C TRP A 401 8.27 12.66 -11.92
N LEU A 402 7.73 12.78 -10.70
CA LEU A 402 6.70 13.77 -10.37
C LEU A 402 7.24 15.20 -10.50
N MET A 403 8.45 15.45 -9.98
CA MET A 403 9.07 16.77 -9.99
C MET A 403 9.64 17.22 -11.35
N SER A 404 9.74 16.32 -12.35
CA SER A 404 10.37 16.65 -13.64
C SER A 404 9.60 16.09 -14.84
N ASN A 405 8.89 16.98 -15.54
CA ASN A 405 8.28 16.63 -16.83
C ASN A 405 9.33 16.17 -17.85
N LYS A 406 10.56 16.72 -17.82
CA LYS A 406 11.64 16.33 -18.72
C LYS A 406 12.02 14.87 -18.49
N TYR A 407 12.08 14.43 -17.23
CA TYR A 407 12.41 13.04 -16.92
C TYR A 407 11.32 12.10 -17.44
N ARG A 408 10.04 12.47 -17.27
CA ARG A 408 8.92 11.71 -17.85
C ARG A 408 9.01 11.66 -19.38
N MET A 409 9.20 12.81 -20.04
CA MET A 409 9.27 12.88 -21.50
C MET A 409 10.45 12.09 -22.08
N ASN A 410 11.62 12.11 -21.43
CA ASN A 410 12.76 11.30 -21.89
C ASN A 410 12.46 9.79 -21.84
N LEU A 411 11.69 9.32 -20.85
CA LEU A 411 11.24 7.94 -20.80
C LEU A 411 10.17 7.65 -21.87
N ILE A 412 9.17 8.52 -22.00
CA ILE A 412 8.05 8.42 -22.95
C ILE A 412 8.50 8.41 -24.41
N GLU A 413 9.46 9.25 -24.76
CA GLU A 413 10.03 9.39 -26.11
C GLU A 413 11.13 8.35 -26.39
N GLY A 414 11.64 7.70 -25.34
CA GLY A 414 12.73 6.73 -25.39
C GLY A 414 12.24 5.29 -25.35
N GLU A 415 12.39 4.65 -24.18
CA GLU A 415 12.19 3.20 -24.03
C GLU A 415 10.72 2.80 -23.81
N LEU A 416 9.87 3.73 -23.39
CA LEU A 416 8.49 3.42 -23.04
C LEU A 416 7.68 3.07 -24.29
N HIS A 417 6.95 1.97 -24.24
CA HIS A 417 6.13 1.53 -25.36
C HIS A 417 5.10 2.61 -25.73
N LYS A 418 4.91 2.84 -27.04
CA LYS A 418 3.97 3.83 -27.61
C LYS A 418 2.52 3.75 -27.12
N TRP A 419 2.15 2.68 -26.41
CA TRP A 419 0.82 2.59 -25.80
C TRP A 419 0.65 3.60 -24.67
N ALA A 420 1.70 3.96 -23.92
CA ALA A 420 1.62 5.03 -22.93
C ALA A 420 1.01 6.30 -23.58
N GLN A 421 1.58 6.77 -24.70
CA GLN A 421 1.08 7.96 -25.41
C GLN A 421 -0.29 7.77 -26.11
N ARG A 422 -0.69 6.54 -26.43
CA ARG A 422 -1.90 6.27 -27.22
C ARG A 422 -3.12 5.89 -26.39
N LYS A 423 -2.90 5.48 -25.14
CA LYS A 423 -3.87 4.82 -24.26
C LYS A 423 -3.99 5.48 -22.90
N SER A 424 -3.19 6.52 -22.65
CA SER A 424 -3.35 7.47 -21.55
C SER A 424 -3.41 8.89 -22.11
N THR A 425 -3.72 9.86 -21.24
CA THR A 425 -3.73 11.29 -21.54
C THR A 425 -2.39 11.97 -21.30
#